data_AF-A0AAV2ID48-F1
#
_entry.id   AF-A0AAV2ID48-F1
#
_cell.length_a   1.000
_cell.length_b   1.000
_cell.length_c   1.000
_cell.angle_alpha   90.00
_cell.angle_beta   90.00
_cell.angle_gamma   90.00
#
_symmetry.space_group_name_H-M   'P 1'
#
loop_
_entity.id
_entity.type
_entity.pdbx_description
1 polymer ?
#
loop_
_entity_poly.entity_id
_entity_poly.type
_entity_poly.pdbx_seq_one_letter_code
_entity_poly.pdbx_strand_id
1 'polypeptide(L)'
;GPVVDGPFANWITPDGSQLIRNVGSDGELFTSTAIQDILSRTRHQEILTLPEVEPRYDLEFHHAAVHVFCGGAMGQLDTSAFDPIFFLHHAFVDYIWELFRTNMRSQGLDPEQYPDIAGMDSRHHSTYPT
;
A
#
# COMPACT_ATOMS: atom_id res chain seq x y z
N GLY A 1 8.11 -5.65 -19.76
CA GLY A 1 9.41 -6.16 -20.23
C GLY A 1 10.55 -5.56 -19.45
N PRO A 2 11.80 -5.77 -19.90
CA PRO A 2 12.97 -5.16 -19.30
C PRO A 2 12.88 -3.63 -19.26
N VAL A 3 13.30 -3.04 -18.14
CA VAL A 3 13.47 -1.59 -18.04
C VAL A 3 14.75 -1.22 -18.78
N VAL A 4 14.65 -0.32 -19.77
CA VAL A 4 15.76 0.03 -20.68
C VAL A 4 16.13 1.50 -20.70
N ASP A 5 15.42 2.35 -19.95
CA ASP A 5 15.66 3.80 -19.90
C ASP A 5 15.38 4.37 -18.49
N GLY A 6 15.82 5.61 -18.27
CA GLY A 6 15.71 6.32 -17.01
C GLY A 6 16.76 5.91 -15.96
N PRO A 7 16.66 6.43 -14.73
CA PRO A 7 17.68 6.24 -13.68
C PRO A 7 17.85 4.78 -13.23
N PHE A 8 16.91 3.90 -13.59
CA PHE A 8 16.90 2.48 -13.19
C PHE A 8 17.04 1.51 -14.38
N ALA A 9 17.41 2.00 -15.58
CA ALA A 9 17.60 1.16 -16.77
C ALA A 9 18.58 0.00 -16.57
N ASN A 10 19.65 0.24 -15.80
CA ASN A 10 20.70 -0.73 -15.53
C ASN A 10 20.64 -1.28 -14.10
N TRP A 11 19.45 -1.21 -13.46
CA TRP A 11 19.26 -1.74 -12.13
C TRP A 11 19.25 -3.27 -12.15
N ILE A 12 20.13 -3.85 -11.34
CA ILE A 12 20.22 -5.30 -11.14
C ILE A 12 19.61 -5.62 -9.77
N THR A 13 18.62 -6.50 -9.77
CA THR A 13 17.93 -6.92 -8.55
C THR A 13 18.85 -7.82 -7.70
N PRO A 14 18.55 -8.01 -6.40
CA PRO A 14 19.36 -8.84 -5.50
C PRO A 14 19.59 -10.28 -5.96
N ASP A 15 18.70 -10.83 -6.80
CA ASP A 15 18.83 -12.16 -7.41
C ASP A 15 19.72 -12.18 -8.69
N GLY A 16 20.30 -11.04 -9.05
CA GLY A 16 21.17 -10.90 -10.22
C GLY A 16 20.44 -10.72 -11.55
N SER A 17 19.11 -10.61 -11.53
CA SER A 17 18.32 -10.40 -12.75
C SER A 17 18.19 -8.92 -13.14
N GLN A 18 17.86 -8.66 -14.41
CA GLN A 18 17.54 -7.31 -14.88
C GLN A 18 16.14 -6.91 -14.39
N LEU A 19 15.98 -5.65 -13.98
CA LEU A 19 14.67 -5.13 -13.59
C LEU A 19 13.63 -5.28 -14.71
N ILE A 20 12.50 -5.91 -14.38
CA ILE A 20 11.34 -6.09 -15.27
C ILE A 20 10.15 -5.27 -14.73
N ARG A 21 9.44 -4.58 -15.62
CA ARG A 21 8.11 -3.98 -15.36
C ARG A 21 7.15 -4.32 -16.49
N ASN A 22 5.91 -4.68 -16.18
CA ASN A 22 4.87 -4.99 -17.16
C ASN A 22 3.71 -4.01 -17.01
N VAL A 23 4.03 -2.72 -17.13
CA VAL A 23 3.13 -1.62 -16.76
C VAL A 23 1.80 -1.71 -17.53
N GLY A 24 0.69 -1.71 -16.79
CA GLY A 24 -0.67 -1.66 -17.33
C GLY A 24 -1.15 -2.94 -18.01
N SER A 25 -0.48 -4.08 -17.81
CA SER A 25 -0.99 -5.37 -18.28
C SER A 25 -2.18 -5.87 -17.46
N ASP A 26 -2.24 -5.50 -16.20
CA ASP A 26 -3.27 -5.82 -15.21
C ASP A 26 -3.22 -4.73 -14.11
N GLY A 27 -4.09 -4.79 -13.10
CA GLY A 27 -4.09 -3.86 -11.96
C GLY A 27 -4.53 -2.44 -12.32
N GLU A 28 -4.63 -1.59 -11.31
CA GLU A 28 -5.14 -0.23 -11.43
C GLU A 28 -4.33 0.76 -10.57
N LEU A 29 -4.32 2.03 -11.00
CA LEU A 29 -3.76 3.12 -10.22
C LEU A 29 -4.79 3.67 -9.23
N PHE A 30 -4.31 4.30 -8.14
CA PHE A 30 -5.20 5.08 -7.27
C PHE A 30 -5.98 6.11 -8.08
N THR A 31 -7.30 6.13 -7.87
CA THR A 31 -8.17 7.19 -8.37
C THR A 31 -8.47 8.20 -7.26
N SER A 32 -8.79 9.43 -7.64
CA SER A 32 -9.24 10.43 -6.67
C SER A 32 -10.48 9.98 -5.88
N THR A 33 -11.37 9.21 -6.53
CA THR A 33 -12.55 8.63 -5.87
C THR A 33 -12.17 7.60 -4.82
N ALA A 34 -11.25 6.67 -5.12
CA ALA A 34 -10.76 5.70 -4.14
C ALA A 34 -10.14 6.39 -2.92
N ILE A 35 -9.31 7.42 -3.15
CA ILE A 35 -8.72 8.21 -2.06
C ILE A 35 -9.82 8.89 -1.22
N GLN A 36 -10.83 9.49 -1.87
CA GLN A 36 -11.94 10.11 -1.15
C GLN A 36 -12.77 9.10 -0.34
N ASP A 37 -13.01 7.91 -0.90
CA ASP A 37 -13.71 6.82 -0.20
C ASP A 37 -12.95 6.40 1.05
N ILE A 38 -11.64 6.15 0.96
CA ILE A 38 -10.77 5.83 2.11
C ILE A 38 -10.83 6.96 3.15
N LEU A 39 -10.63 8.21 2.71
CA LEU A 39 -10.60 9.38 3.61
C LEU A 39 -11.96 9.74 4.21
N SER A 40 -13.05 9.11 3.74
CA SER A 40 -14.40 9.25 4.33
C SER A 40 -14.59 8.42 5.60
N ARG A 41 -13.66 7.50 5.90
CA ARG A 41 -13.70 6.65 7.10
C ARG A 41 -13.05 7.34 8.29
N THR A 42 -13.34 6.86 9.49
CA THR A 42 -12.85 7.48 10.74
C THR A 42 -12.33 6.48 11.77
N ARG A 43 -12.42 5.18 11.48
CA ARG A 43 -11.86 4.11 12.31
C ARG A 43 -10.95 3.24 11.46
N HIS A 44 -9.80 2.84 12.02
CA HIS A 44 -8.84 1.98 11.32
C HIS A 44 -9.48 0.74 10.71
N GLN A 45 -10.32 0.01 11.45
CA GLN A 45 -11.03 -1.18 10.97
C GLN A 45 -11.89 -0.98 9.71
N GLU A 46 -12.18 0.26 9.31
CA GLU A 46 -12.99 0.57 8.13
C GLU A 46 -12.16 0.71 6.85
N ILE A 47 -10.83 0.70 6.96
CA ILE A 47 -9.89 0.84 5.83
C ILE A 47 -8.90 -0.33 5.72
N LEU A 48 -9.08 -1.39 6.52
CA LEU A 48 -8.24 -2.59 6.51
C LEU A 48 -8.85 -3.68 5.62
N THR A 49 -8.00 -4.59 5.13
CA THR A 49 -8.44 -5.81 4.45
C THR A 49 -9.09 -6.77 5.43
N LEU A 50 -10.41 -6.62 5.58
CA LEU A 50 -11.29 -7.45 6.39
C LEU A 50 -12.53 -7.86 5.58
N PRO A 51 -13.13 -9.04 5.86
CA PRO A 51 -14.31 -9.51 5.13
C PRO A 51 -15.50 -8.54 5.14
N GLU A 52 -15.62 -7.71 6.18
CA GLU A 52 -16.70 -6.76 6.36
C GLU A 52 -16.46 -5.40 5.67
N VAL A 53 -15.26 -5.16 5.16
CA VAL A 53 -14.87 -3.90 4.51
C VAL A 53 -15.03 -4.03 3.00
N GLU A 54 -15.82 -3.13 2.40
CA GLU A 54 -15.94 -3.06 0.95
C GLU A 54 -14.59 -2.66 0.32
N PRO A 55 -14.15 -3.29 -0.79
CA PRO A 55 -12.85 -3.00 -1.41
C PRO A 55 -12.59 -1.52 -1.73
N ARG A 56 -13.63 -0.73 -1.99
CA ARG A 56 -13.49 0.71 -2.26
C ARG A 56 -12.93 1.51 -1.08
N TYR A 57 -13.09 1.04 0.15
CA TYR A 57 -12.57 1.68 1.36
C TYR A 57 -11.22 1.12 1.82
N ASP A 58 -10.82 -0.03 1.29
CA ASP A 58 -9.64 -0.77 1.73
C ASP A 58 -8.35 -0.17 1.14
N LEU A 59 -7.50 0.38 1.99
CA LEU A 59 -6.24 1.00 1.57
C LEU A 59 -5.25 -0.03 1.00
N GLU A 60 -5.18 -1.22 1.59
CA GLU A 60 -4.29 -2.31 1.17
C GLU A 60 -4.76 -2.89 -0.17
N PHE A 61 -6.07 -2.99 -0.40
CA PHE A 61 -6.62 -3.42 -1.69
C PHE A 61 -6.18 -2.50 -2.85
N HIS A 62 -6.32 -1.18 -2.69
CA HIS A 62 -5.89 -0.23 -3.73
C HIS A 62 -4.35 -0.16 -3.86
N HIS A 63 -3.62 -0.29 -2.74
CA HIS A 63 -2.16 -0.40 -2.76
C HIS A 63 -1.70 -1.62 -3.56
N ALA A 64 -2.33 -2.77 -3.36
CA ALA A 64 -2.03 -4.01 -4.06
C ALA A 64 -2.32 -3.90 -5.58
N ALA A 65 -3.37 -3.18 -5.96
CA ALA A 65 -3.69 -2.95 -7.37
C ALA A 65 -2.55 -2.22 -8.11
N VAL A 66 -1.83 -1.31 -7.45
CA VAL A 66 -0.69 -0.60 -8.04
C VAL A 66 0.53 -1.52 -8.19
N HIS A 67 0.76 -2.44 -7.25
CA HIS A 67 1.77 -3.48 -7.39
C HIS A 67 1.53 -4.32 -8.65
N VAL A 68 0.29 -4.74 -8.86
CA VAL A 68 -0.12 -5.47 -10.05
C VAL A 68 0.01 -4.61 -11.31
N PHE A 69 -0.37 -3.32 -11.24
CA PHE A 69 -0.23 -2.36 -12.33
C PHE A 69 1.21 -2.20 -12.82
N CYS A 70 2.18 -2.13 -11.91
CA CYS A 70 3.59 -2.08 -12.28
C CYS A 70 4.08 -3.42 -12.87
N GLY A 71 3.60 -4.54 -12.34
CA GLY A 71 4.00 -5.89 -12.73
C GLY A 71 5.50 -6.15 -12.53
N GLY A 72 6.00 -7.24 -13.11
CA GLY A 72 7.41 -7.61 -12.97
C GLY A 72 7.80 -7.80 -11.51
N ALA A 73 8.88 -7.15 -11.04
CA ALA A 73 9.31 -7.23 -9.64
C ALA A 73 8.22 -6.71 -8.68
N MET A 74 7.58 -5.58 -9.00
CA MET A 74 6.52 -5.00 -8.17
C MET A 74 5.30 -5.92 -8.00
N GLY A 75 5.04 -6.83 -8.95
CA GLY A 75 3.87 -7.70 -8.93
C GLY A 75 4.00 -8.93 -8.03
N GLN A 76 5.13 -9.13 -7.33
CA GLN A 76 5.36 -10.26 -6.45
C GLN A 76 5.73 -9.76 -5.05
N LEU A 77 5.15 -10.37 -4.01
CA LEU A 77 5.39 -9.96 -2.62
C LEU A 77 6.88 -10.01 -2.26
N ASP A 78 7.54 -11.12 -2.57
CA ASP A 78 8.93 -11.38 -2.17
C ASP A 78 9.97 -10.52 -2.91
N THR A 79 9.60 -9.95 -4.07
CA THR A 79 10.55 -9.20 -4.92
C THR A 79 10.15 -7.76 -5.18
N SER A 80 8.99 -7.31 -4.69
CA SER A 80 8.49 -5.95 -4.92
C SER A 80 9.48 -4.86 -4.51
N ALA A 81 10.12 -5.01 -3.35
CA ALA A 81 11.14 -4.09 -2.86
C ALA A 81 12.46 -4.08 -3.66
N PHE A 82 12.63 -4.99 -4.63
CA PHE A 82 13.79 -4.99 -5.51
C PHE A 82 13.70 -3.90 -6.59
N ASP A 83 12.50 -3.38 -6.86
CA ASP A 83 12.30 -2.21 -7.72
C ASP A 83 12.31 -0.93 -6.87
N PRO A 84 13.18 0.06 -7.16
CA PRO A 84 13.21 1.32 -6.42
C PRO A 84 11.88 2.08 -6.34
N ILE A 85 10.93 1.87 -7.27
CA ILE A 85 9.61 2.53 -7.20
C ILE A 85 8.75 2.02 -6.04
N PHE A 86 9.09 0.86 -5.46
CA PHE A 86 8.47 0.37 -4.23
C PHE A 86 8.42 1.44 -3.14
N PHE A 87 9.55 2.11 -2.91
CA PHE A 87 9.66 3.12 -1.86
C PHE A 87 8.84 4.38 -2.17
N LEU A 88 8.74 4.76 -3.45
CA LEU A 88 7.92 5.90 -3.87
C LEU A 88 6.43 5.59 -3.73
N HIS A 89 6.01 4.38 -4.10
CA HIS A 89 4.65 3.90 -3.92
C HIS A 89 4.26 3.84 -2.44
N HIS A 90 5.10 3.22 -1.60
CA HIS A 90 4.85 3.14 -0.17
C HIS A 90 4.89 4.51 0.53
N ALA A 91 5.72 5.45 0.07
CA ALA A 91 5.67 6.83 0.58
C ALA A 91 4.33 7.52 0.26
N PHE A 92 3.74 7.24 -0.91
CA PHE A 92 2.42 7.76 -1.26
C PHE A 92 1.30 7.09 -0.46
N VAL A 93 1.39 5.79 -0.21
CA VAL A 93 0.44 5.06 0.66
C VAL A 93 0.51 5.56 2.10
N ASP A 94 1.72 5.77 2.64
CA ASP A 94 1.93 6.37 3.96
C ASP A 94 1.34 7.78 4.03
N TYR A 95 1.51 8.58 2.98
CA TYR A 95 0.87 9.90 2.89
C TYR A 95 -0.67 9.83 2.95
N ILE A 96 -1.31 8.90 2.24
CA ILE A 96 -2.77 8.71 2.32
C ILE A 96 -3.19 8.30 3.75
N TRP A 97 -2.43 7.40 4.38
CA TRP A 97 -2.69 6.98 5.77
C TRP A 97 -2.55 8.14 6.76
N GLU A 98 -1.56 9.02 6.60
CA GLU A 98 -1.40 10.21 7.46
C GLU A 98 -2.50 11.25 7.21
N LEU A 99 -3.00 11.39 5.98
CA LEU A 99 -4.20 12.19 5.71
C LEU A 99 -5.43 11.65 6.43
N PHE A 100 -5.63 10.33 6.44
CA PHE A 100 -6.70 9.68 7.20
C PHE A 100 -6.56 9.98 8.71
N ARG A 101 -5.36 9.83 9.28
CA ARG A 101 -5.09 10.17 10.69
C ARG A 101 -5.30 11.65 10.99
N THR A 102 -4.96 12.54 10.05
CA THR A 102 -5.23 13.97 10.16
C THR A 102 -6.74 14.28 10.18
N ASN A 103 -7.53 13.57 9.36
CA ASN A 103 -9.00 13.67 9.38
C ASN A 103 -9.62 13.13 10.68
N MET A 104 -9.03 12.10 11.30
CA MET A 104 -9.44 11.66 12.63
C MET A 104 -9.19 12.76 13.67
N ARG A 105 -7.99 13.33 13.70
CA ARG A 105 -7.62 14.41 14.63
C ARG A 105 -8.53 15.64 14.47
N SER A 106 -8.89 16.02 13.24
CA SER A 106 -9.78 17.16 12.99
C SER A 106 -11.21 16.96 13.51
N GLN A 107 -11.61 15.70 13.74
CA GLN A 107 -12.88 15.31 14.34
C GLN A 107 -12.77 15.05 15.86
N GLY A 108 -11.61 15.28 16.47
CA GLY A 108 -11.36 15.02 17.89
C GLY A 108 -11.22 13.55 18.25
N LEU A 109 -10.95 12.68 17.26
CA LEU A 109 -10.67 11.27 17.45
C LEU A 109 -9.17 11.04 17.65
N ASP A 110 -8.83 10.03 18.44
CA ASP A 110 -7.44 9.61 18.65
C ASP A 110 -6.97 8.69 17.51
N PRO A 111 -5.99 9.11 16.68
CA PRO A 111 -5.44 8.28 15.61
C PRO A 111 -4.55 7.14 16.12
N GLU A 112 -4.24 7.06 17.41
CA GLU A 112 -3.55 5.91 18.01
C GLU A 112 -4.55 4.86 18.53
N GLN A 113 -5.85 5.06 18.29
CA GLN A 113 -6.87 4.05 18.57
C GLN A 113 -6.91 3.00 17.44
N TYR A 114 -6.08 1.95 17.61
CA TYR A 114 -6.03 0.79 16.74
C TYR A 114 -7.14 -0.22 17.07
N PRO A 115 -7.63 -0.99 16.08
CA PRO A 115 -8.72 -1.93 16.29
C PRO A 115 -8.23 -3.18 17.02
N ASP A 116 -9.04 -3.69 17.95
CA ASP A 116 -8.81 -4.97 18.60
C ASP A 116 -9.44 -6.08 17.74
N ILE A 117 -8.65 -6.61 16.80
CA ILE A 117 -9.12 -7.62 15.83
C ILE A 117 -8.81 -9.01 16.38
N ALA A 118 -9.84 -9.69 16.86
CA ALA A 118 -9.73 -11.05 17.38
C ALA A 118 -9.08 -12.00 16.35
N GLY A 119 -7.97 -12.63 16.72
CA GLY A 119 -7.27 -13.62 15.89
C GLY A 119 -6.25 -13.05 14.91
N MET A 120 -6.01 -11.74 14.87
CA MET A 120 -4.83 -11.17 14.21
C MET A 120 -3.56 -11.43 15.03
N ASP A 121 -2.43 -11.60 14.33
CA ASP A 121 -1.14 -11.85 14.96
C ASP A 121 -0.73 -10.67 15.86
N SER A 122 -0.43 -10.98 17.13
CA SER A 122 0.07 -10.04 18.13
C SER A 122 1.28 -9.21 17.70
N ARG A 123 2.06 -9.64 16.68
CA ARG A 123 3.23 -8.93 16.15
C ARG A 123 2.92 -7.53 15.57
N HIS A 124 1.65 -7.21 15.37
CA HIS A 124 1.21 -5.89 14.88
C HIS A 124 0.43 -5.08 15.92
N HIS A 125 0.38 -5.53 17.19
CA HIS A 125 -0.16 -4.71 18.27
C HIS A 125 0.80 -3.58 18.65
N SER A 126 0.25 -2.40 18.96
CA SER A 126 1.00 -1.25 19.47
C SER A 126 1.76 -1.53 20.78
N THR A 127 1.44 -2.63 21.46
CA THR A 127 2.07 -3.08 22.71
C THR A 127 3.11 -4.18 22.52
N TYR A 128 3.41 -4.59 21.29
CA TYR A 128 4.41 -5.63 21.04
C TYR A 128 5.82 -5.10 21.35
N PRO A 129 6.64 -5.80 22.16
CA PRO A 129 7.98 -5.34 22.47
C PRO A 129 8.89 -5.40 21.23
N THR A 130 9.64 -4.32 21.01
CA THR A 130 10.68 -4.21 19.98
C THR A 130 11.99 -4.88 20.37
#